data_AF-A0A7S2RNR1-F1
#
_entry.id   AF-A0A7S2RNR1-F1
#
_cell.length_a   1.000
_cell.length_b   1.000
_cell.length_c   1.000
_cell.angle_alpha   90.00
_cell.angle_beta   90.00
_cell.angle_gamma   90.00
#
_symmetry.space_group_name_H-M   'P 1'
#
loop_
_entity.id
_entity.type
_entity.pdbx_description
1 polymer ?
#
loop_
_entity_poly.entity_id
_entity_poly.type
_entity_poly.pdbx_seq_one_letter_code
_entity_poly.pdbx_strand_id
1 'polypeptide(L)'
;VEDREKRLPPGVRVVWLELLIGLSRASAIFVEALQNLDTIPMLIRLAGDEDSAVTGSSTTLLECLVHSSQAALQNLSQGSGIVALLDLVLALRHGEHTSHDRLSEILLFVLEARPEAIHRCQRKCNPQTILTLLANGSHPQQRFALMMLSHMVATSGNGKGPRVAEQDRTRRRKGRGERTTPGIPRATSAP
;
A
#
# COMPACT_ATOMS: atom_id res chain seq x y z
N VAL A 1 -0.98 24.75 -1.52
CA VAL A 1 -0.76 24.38 -0.10
C VAL A 1 0.69 23.89 0.08
N GLU A 2 1.16 23.01 -0.81
CA GLU A 2 2.53 22.45 -0.80
C GLU A 2 3.66 23.49 -0.77
N ASP A 3 3.56 24.58 -1.55
CA ASP A 3 4.58 25.65 -1.54
C ASP A 3 4.54 26.57 -0.32
N ARG A 4 3.47 26.51 0.49
CA ARG A 4 3.31 27.30 1.72
C ARG A 4 3.78 26.52 2.95
N GLU A 5 3.64 25.19 2.95
CA GLU A 5 4.09 24.33 4.05
C GLU A 5 5.61 24.35 4.23
N LYS A 6 6.38 24.31 3.14
CA LYS A 6 7.85 24.41 3.19
C LYS A 6 8.37 25.76 3.66
N ARG A 7 7.52 26.78 3.69
CA ARG A 7 7.89 28.14 4.16
C ARG A 7 7.72 28.30 5.66
N LEU A 8 7.02 27.38 6.33
CA LEU A 8 6.85 27.45 7.77
C LEU A 8 8.11 26.90 8.46
N PRO A 9 8.66 27.61 9.46
CA PRO A 9 9.73 27.08 10.29
C PRO A 9 9.32 25.73 10.93
N PRO A 10 10.24 24.78 11.12
CA PRO A 10 9.93 23.46 11.68
C PRO A 10 9.12 23.53 12.99
N GLY A 11 9.47 24.43 13.91
CA GLY A 11 8.74 24.61 15.17
C GLY A 11 7.27 24.99 14.98
N VAL A 12 6.94 25.80 13.98
CA VAL A 12 5.54 26.15 13.66
C VAL A 12 4.79 24.95 13.10
N ARG A 13 5.45 24.14 12.26
CA ARG A 13 4.88 22.90 11.70
C ARG A 13 4.56 21.90 12.80
N VAL A 14 5.47 21.71 13.76
CA VAL A 14 5.25 20.83 14.92
C VAL A 14 4.07 21.28 15.76
N VAL A 15 4.01 22.57 16.15
CA VAL A 15 2.88 23.10 16.95
C VAL A 15 1.54 22.91 16.22
N TRP A 16 1.52 23.14 14.91
CA TRP A 16 0.32 22.90 14.11
C TRP A 16 -0.07 21.41 14.08
N LEU A 17 0.89 20.50 13.89
CA LEU A 17 0.62 19.05 13.94
C LEU A 17 0.12 18.60 15.32
N GLU A 18 0.72 19.08 16.41
CA GLU A 18 0.28 18.77 17.78
C GLU A 18 -1.15 19.27 18.06
N LEU A 19 -1.49 20.46 17.56
CA LEU A 19 -2.86 20.96 17.65
C LEU A 19 -3.84 20.04 16.90
N LEU A 20 -3.48 19.62 15.69
CA LEU A 20 -4.30 18.68 14.91
C LEU A 20 -4.44 17.31 15.61
N ILE A 21 -3.39 16.82 16.26
CA ILE A 21 -3.44 15.58 17.06
C ILE A 21 -4.43 15.74 18.21
N GLY A 22 -4.33 16.85 18.97
CA GLY A 22 -5.24 17.14 20.07
C GLY A 22 -6.70 17.19 19.63
N LEU A 23 -6.98 17.90 18.53
CA LEU A 23 -8.33 18.01 17.96
C LEU A 23 -8.85 16.67 17.42
N SER A 24 -8.00 15.88 16.76
CA SER A 24 -8.36 14.56 16.22
C SER A 24 -8.72 13.57 17.33
N ARG A 25 -8.02 13.62 18.47
CA ARG A 25 -8.33 12.80 19.64
C ARG A 25 -9.62 13.23 20.35
N ALA A 26 -9.93 14.52 20.32
CA ALA A 26 -11.10 15.08 20.99
C ALA A 26 -12.40 14.97 20.18
N SER A 27 -12.33 14.87 18.84
CA SER A 27 -13.52 14.98 17.98
C SER A 27 -13.45 14.11 16.73
N ALA A 28 -14.36 13.14 16.63
CA ALA A 28 -14.54 12.33 15.43
C ALA A 28 -14.97 13.16 14.20
N ILE A 29 -15.76 14.22 14.40
CA ILE A 29 -16.16 15.15 13.34
C ILE A 29 -14.93 15.84 12.75
N PHE A 30 -13.95 16.18 13.61
CA PHE A 30 -12.71 16.79 13.14
C PHE A 30 -11.85 15.81 12.32
N VAL A 31 -11.83 14.54 12.71
CA VAL A 31 -11.16 13.48 11.92
C VAL A 31 -11.78 13.37 10.52
N GLU A 32 -13.11 13.41 10.40
CA GLU A 32 -13.80 13.42 9.11
C GLU A 32 -13.50 14.69 8.30
N ALA A 33 -13.48 15.86 8.95
CA ALA A 33 -13.14 17.13 8.31
C ALA A 33 -11.71 17.11 7.73
N LEU A 34 -10.73 16.57 8.47
CA LEU A 34 -9.35 16.43 7.99
C LEU A 34 -9.25 15.51 6.76
N GLN A 35 -10.07 14.48 6.66
CA GLN A 35 -10.04 13.57 5.52
C GLN A 35 -10.46 14.24 4.22
N ASN A 36 -11.42 15.17 4.30
CA ASN A 36 -11.89 15.93 3.16
C ASN A 36 -10.85 16.95 2.64
N LEU A 37 -9.73 17.13 3.33
CA LEU A 37 -8.67 18.08 2.99
C LEU A 37 -7.42 17.42 2.39
N ASP A 38 -7.51 16.16 1.93
CA ASP A 38 -6.35 15.39 1.41
C ASP A 38 -5.15 15.36 2.38
N THR A 39 -5.45 15.28 3.68
CA THR A 39 -4.45 15.34 4.75
C THR A 39 -3.48 14.15 4.72
N ILE A 40 -3.93 12.95 4.29
CA ILE A 40 -3.11 11.72 4.34
C ILE A 40 -1.83 11.81 3.48
N PRO A 41 -1.90 12.15 2.17
CA PRO A 41 -0.69 12.34 1.36
C PRO A 41 0.28 13.36 1.94
N MET A 42 -0.23 14.46 2.48
CA MET A 42 0.57 15.49 3.13
C MET A 42 1.28 14.95 4.38
N LEU A 43 0.60 14.16 5.22
CA LEU A 43 1.22 13.55 6.40
C LEU A 43 2.29 12.53 6.04
N ILE A 44 2.08 11.71 5.00
CA ILE A 44 3.12 10.78 4.52
C ILE A 44 4.36 11.56 4.06
N ARG A 45 4.18 12.68 3.35
CA ARG A 45 5.30 13.54 2.95
C ARG A 45 6.02 14.14 4.17
N LEU A 46 5.29 14.65 5.16
CA LEU A 46 5.85 15.22 6.39
C LEU A 46 6.49 14.17 7.30
N ALA A 47 6.15 12.89 7.15
CA ALA A 47 6.80 11.80 7.87
C ALA A 47 8.16 11.41 7.27
N GLY A 48 8.49 11.94 6.10
CA GLY A 48 9.84 11.89 5.51
C GLY A 48 10.58 13.22 5.62
N ASP A 49 10.20 14.11 6.55
CA ASP A 49 10.89 15.39 6.76
C ASP A 49 12.26 15.17 7.42
N GLU A 50 13.21 16.05 7.12
CA GLU A 50 14.54 16.02 7.73
C GLU A 50 14.48 16.34 9.24
N ASP A 51 13.47 17.10 9.67
CA ASP A 51 13.25 17.42 11.07
C ASP A 51 12.54 16.25 11.79
N SER A 52 13.23 15.67 12.78
CA SER A 52 12.73 14.51 13.52
C SER A 52 11.45 14.80 14.31
N ALA A 53 11.24 16.04 14.76
CA ALA A 53 10.03 16.42 15.49
C ALA A 53 8.83 16.52 14.52
N VAL A 54 9.03 17.10 13.33
CA VAL A 54 8.01 17.11 12.27
C VAL A 54 7.65 15.68 11.87
N THR A 55 8.65 14.81 11.69
CA THR A 55 8.46 13.39 11.36
C THR A 55 7.71 12.65 12.48
N GLY A 56 8.03 12.90 13.75
CA GLY A 56 7.35 12.30 14.89
C GLY A 56 5.88 12.72 15.02
N SER A 57 5.59 14.02 14.92
CA SER A 57 4.23 14.55 15.02
C SER A 57 3.36 14.15 13.82
N SER A 58 3.91 14.18 12.60
CA SER A 58 3.16 13.77 11.40
C SER A 58 2.84 12.27 11.41
N THR A 59 3.78 11.42 11.85
CA THR A 59 3.55 9.99 12.06
C THR A 59 2.47 9.75 13.12
N THR A 60 2.51 10.51 14.23
CA THR A 60 1.48 10.41 15.29
C THR A 60 0.09 10.80 14.82
N LEU A 61 -0.01 11.87 14.03
CA LEU A 61 -1.28 12.28 13.46
C LEU A 61 -1.79 11.27 12.45
N LEU A 62 -0.92 10.75 11.58
CA LEU A 62 -1.29 9.71 10.62
C LEU A 62 -1.83 8.46 11.33
N GLU A 63 -1.13 8.00 12.37
CA GLU A 63 -1.56 6.90 13.23
C GLU A 63 -2.94 7.16 13.84
N CYS A 64 -3.17 8.36 14.38
CA CYS A 64 -4.45 8.74 14.97
C CYS A 64 -5.58 8.67 13.93
N LEU A 65 -5.38 9.23 12.73
CA LEU A 65 -6.41 9.25 11.70
C LEU A 65 -6.75 7.84 11.22
N VAL A 66 -5.74 7.01 10.99
CA VAL A 66 -5.90 5.64 10.46
C VAL A 66 -6.58 4.72 11.48
N HIS A 67 -6.28 4.86 12.76
CA HIS A 67 -6.94 4.07 13.82
C HIS A 67 -8.36 4.57 14.13
N SER A 68 -8.59 5.88 14.10
CA SER A 68 -9.88 6.45 14.52
C SER A 68 -10.90 6.55 13.39
N SER A 69 -10.54 6.28 12.13
CA SER A 69 -11.51 6.36 11.03
C SER A 69 -11.29 5.37 9.90
N GLN A 70 -12.38 4.64 9.61
CA GLN A 70 -12.47 3.70 8.49
C GLN A 70 -12.25 4.37 7.13
N ALA A 71 -12.66 5.62 6.97
CA ALA A 71 -12.45 6.37 5.73
C ALA A 71 -10.96 6.72 5.53
N ALA A 72 -10.24 7.12 6.59
CA ALA A 72 -8.79 7.32 6.51
C ALA A 72 -8.05 6.00 6.21
N LEU A 73 -8.42 4.92 6.89
CA LEU A 73 -7.87 3.59 6.61
C LEU A 73 -8.11 3.16 5.16
N GLN A 74 -9.33 3.39 4.65
CA GLN A 74 -9.67 3.09 3.26
C GLN A 74 -8.86 3.95 2.28
N ASN A 75 -8.77 5.27 2.51
CA ASN A 75 -8.01 6.18 1.67
C ASN A 75 -6.51 5.83 1.66
N LEU A 76 -5.94 5.46 2.81
CA LEU A 76 -4.55 5.05 2.91
C LEU A 76 -4.30 3.71 2.23
N SER A 77 -5.18 2.73 2.40
CA SER A 77 -5.04 1.40 1.78
C SER A 77 -5.20 1.43 0.26
N GLN A 78 -5.95 2.41 -0.28
CA GLN A 78 -6.22 2.56 -1.70
C GLN A 78 -5.19 3.44 -2.42
N GLY A 79 -5.12 3.26 -3.74
CA GLY A 79 -4.34 4.13 -4.63
C GLY A 79 -2.84 4.19 -4.30
N SER A 80 -2.30 5.40 -4.33
CA SER A 80 -0.89 5.71 -4.09
C SER A 80 -0.53 5.84 -2.60
N GLY A 81 -1.51 5.91 -1.69
CA GLY A 81 -1.26 6.13 -0.25
C GLY A 81 -0.41 5.02 0.36
N ILE A 82 -0.84 3.77 0.20
CA ILE A 82 -0.12 2.60 0.74
C ILE A 82 1.27 2.45 0.10
N VAL A 83 1.39 2.78 -1.19
CA VAL A 83 2.66 2.70 -1.91
C VAL A 83 3.62 3.79 -1.43
N ALA A 84 3.13 5.00 -1.18
CA ALA A 84 3.92 6.10 -0.64
C ALA A 84 4.38 5.80 0.80
N LEU A 85 3.50 5.25 1.64
CA LEU A 85 3.87 4.79 2.98
C LEU A 85 4.93 3.69 2.93
N LEU A 86 4.77 2.71 2.03
CA LEU A 86 5.75 1.66 1.82
C LEU A 86 7.09 2.24 1.34
N ASP A 87 7.08 3.12 0.34
CA ASP A 87 8.31 3.76 -0.17
C ASP A 87 9.03 4.51 0.96
N LEU A 88 8.31 5.20 1.83
CA LEU A 88 8.86 5.88 2.99
C LEU A 88 9.50 4.88 3.98
N VAL A 89 8.78 3.82 4.37
CA VAL A 89 9.32 2.76 5.25
C VAL A 89 10.57 2.10 4.65
N LEU A 90 10.59 1.90 3.33
CA LEU A 90 11.70 1.28 2.62
C LEU A 90 12.89 2.21 2.37
N ALA A 91 12.68 3.52 2.30
CA ALA A 91 13.72 4.52 2.09
C ALA A 91 14.51 4.79 3.39
N LEU A 92 13.85 4.66 4.53
CA LEU A 92 14.37 4.96 5.86
C LEU A 92 15.32 3.88 6.43
N ARG A 93 16.11 3.23 5.56
CA ARG A 93 17.05 2.17 5.97
C ARG A 93 18.19 2.76 6.79
N HIS A 94 18.31 2.32 8.03
CA HIS A 94 19.43 2.59 8.95
C HIS A 94 19.39 3.92 9.74
N GLY A 95 18.38 4.07 10.60
CA GLY A 95 18.41 5.07 11.69
C GLY A 95 17.69 4.57 12.95
N GLU A 96 18.21 4.94 14.12
CA GLU A 96 17.60 4.72 15.46
C GLU A 96 16.39 5.64 15.67
N HIS A 97 15.46 5.69 14.72
CA HIS A 97 14.32 6.59 14.80
C HIS A 97 13.08 5.77 15.13
N THR A 98 12.57 5.96 16.35
CA THR A 98 11.29 5.43 16.84
C THR A 98 10.13 5.69 15.86
N SER A 99 10.21 6.77 15.08
CA SER A 99 9.26 7.09 14.02
C SER A 99 9.22 6.05 12.90
N HIS A 100 10.32 5.38 12.58
CA HIS A 100 10.38 4.35 11.53
C HIS A 100 9.61 3.09 11.94
N ASP A 101 9.76 2.71 13.21
CA ASP A 101 9.02 1.58 13.78
C ASP A 101 7.54 1.88 13.77
N ARG A 102 7.14 3.10 14.16
CA ARG A 102 5.74 3.52 14.11
C ARG A 102 5.17 3.56 12.69
N LEU A 103 5.92 4.05 11.70
CA LEU A 103 5.48 4.00 10.29
C LEU A 103 5.32 2.56 9.80
N SER A 104 6.20 1.66 10.23
CA SER A 104 6.12 0.23 9.93
C SER A 104 4.92 -0.43 10.62
N GLU A 105 4.59 -0.02 11.83
CA GLU A 105 3.38 -0.44 12.56
C GLU A 105 2.11 0.07 11.88
N ILE A 106 2.06 1.32 11.44
CA ILE A 106 0.93 1.85 10.66
C ILE A 106 0.78 1.05 9.36
N LEU A 107 1.87 0.76 8.65
CA LEU A 107 1.85 -0.06 7.44
C LEU A 107 1.29 -1.46 7.73
N LEU A 108 1.77 -2.12 8.79
CA LEU A 108 1.25 -3.41 9.22
C LEU A 108 -0.24 -3.36 9.55
N PHE A 109 -0.67 -2.39 10.36
CA PHE A 109 -2.07 -2.21 10.73
C PHE A 109 -2.96 -2.08 9.48
N VAL A 110 -2.54 -1.28 8.50
CA VAL A 110 -3.30 -1.10 7.25
C VAL A 110 -3.38 -2.41 6.47
N LEU A 111 -2.30 -3.18 6.37
CA LEU A 111 -2.27 -4.43 5.63
C LEU A 111 -3.06 -5.55 6.32
N GLU A 112 -3.05 -5.61 7.65
CA GLU A 112 -3.87 -6.53 8.44
C GLU A 112 -5.36 -6.20 8.29
N ALA A 113 -5.72 -4.92 8.33
CA ALA A 113 -7.11 -4.48 8.20
C ALA A 113 -7.62 -4.49 6.75
N ARG A 114 -6.72 -4.36 5.75
CA ARG A 114 -7.03 -4.30 4.31
C ARG A 114 -6.07 -5.19 3.50
N PRO A 115 -6.22 -6.53 3.56
CA PRO A 115 -5.31 -7.47 2.89
C PRO A 115 -5.20 -7.27 1.37
N GLU A 116 -6.21 -6.70 0.71
CA GLU A 116 -6.17 -6.35 -0.72
C GLU A 116 -5.04 -5.35 -1.05
N ALA A 117 -4.58 -4.57 -0.08
CA ALA A 117 -3.46 -3.64 -0.25
C ALA A 117 -2.11 -4.36 -0.32
N ILE A 118 -1.99 -5.60 0.18
CA ILE A 118 -0.77 -6.42 0.09
C ILE A 118 -0.35 -6.60 -1.36
N HIS A 119 -1.29 -6.84 -2.27
CA HIS A 119 -1.00 -6.97 -3.70
C HIS A 119 -0.37 -5.71 -4.31
N ARG A 120 -0.72 -4.52 -3.81
CA ARG A 120 -0.12 -3.26 -4.25
C ARG A 120 1.32 -3.15 -3.75
N CYS A 121 1.56 -3.49 -2.49
CA CYS A 121 2.90 -3.56 -1.91
C CYS A 121 3.78 -4.59 -2.64
N GLN A 122 3.25 -5.76 -2.98
CA GLN A 122 3.99 -6.83 -3.64
C GLN A 122 4.55 -6.41 -5.00
N ARG A 123 3.84 -5.58 -5.75
CA ARG A 123 4.31 -5.07 -7.06
C ARG A 123 5.52 -4.15 -6.93
N LYS A 124 5.71 -3.53 -5.77
CA LYS A 124 6.80 -2.58 -5.48
C LYS A 124 7.95 -3.24 -4.71
N CYS A 125 7.66 -4.23 -3.87
CA CYS A 125 8.67 -4.91 -3.06
C CYS A 125 9.46 -5.93 -3.89
N ASN A 126 10.76 -5.68 -4.07
CA ASN A 126 11.69 -6.71 -4.53
C ASN A 126 11.88 -7.79 -3.43
N PRO A 127 11.83 -9.10 -3.75
CA PRO A 127 12.15 -10.17 -2.79
C PRO A 127 13.43 -9.93 -1.98
N GLN A 128 14.48 -9.39 -2.60
CA GLN A 128 15.74 -9.09 -1.93
C GLN A 128 15.59 -8.03 -0.83
N THR A 129 14.76 -7.00 -1.08
CA THR A 129 14.42 -5.99 -0.07
C THR A 129 13.70 -6.63 1.11
N ILE A 130 12.74 -7.51 0.84
CA ILE A 130 11.99 -8.21 1.89
C ILE A 130 12.92 -9.07 2.74
N LEU A 131 13.82 -9.84 2.13
CA LEU A 131 14.81 -10.65 2.85
C LEU A 131 15.77 -9.77 3.67
N THR A 132 16.12 -8.59 3.17
CA THR A 132 16.97 -7.63 3.91
C THR A 132 16.25 -7.09 5.15
N LEU A 133 14.97 -6.74 5.03
CA LEU A 133 14.14 -6.33 6.16
C LEU A 133 13.95 -7.46 7.18
N LEU A 134 13.82 -8.69 6.71
CA LEU A 134 13.71 -9.85 7.60
C LEU A 134 14.99 -10.08 8.42
N ALA A 135 16.15 -9.92 7.79
CA ALA A 135 17.44 -10.16 8.45
C ALA A 135 17.85 -9.01 9.38
N ASN A 136 17.63 -7.76 8.97
CA ASN A 136 18.25 -6.58 9.59
C ASN A 136 17.23 -5.51 10.03
N GLY A 137 15.94 -5.69 9.76
CA GLY A 137 14.92 -4.73 10.11
C GLY A 137 14.55 -4.76 11.59
N SER A 138 13.84 -3.73 12.05
CA SER A 138 13.21 -3.72 13.36
C SER A 138 12.09 -4.76 13.46
N HIS A 139 11.60 -5.03 14.67
CA HIS A 139 10.55 -6.03 14.86
C HIS A 139 9.29 -5.80 13.99
N PRO A 140 8.73 -4.58 13.86
CA PRO A 140 7.66 -4.30 12.91
C PRO A 140 8.05 -4.57 11.44
N GLN A 141 9.28 -4.22 11.04
CA GLN A 141 9.75 -4.47 9.68
C GLN A 141 9.92 -5.96 9.38
N GLN A 142 10.41 -6.74 10.35
CA GLN A 142 10.52 -8.20 10.25
C GLN A 142 9.13 -8.83 10.14
N ARG A 143 8.15 -8.38 10.94
CA ARG A 143 6.74 -8.81 10.83
C ARG A 143 6.17 -8.49 9.45
N PHE A 144 6.41 -7.28 8.93
CA PHE A 144 6.00 -6.90 7.59
C PHE A 144 6.66 -7.81 6.54
N ALA A 145 7.96 -8.07 6.66
CA ALA A 145 8.69 -8.94 5.74
C ALA A 145 8.12 -10.38 5.73
N LEU A 146 7.83 -10.95 6.90
CA LEU A 146 7.19 -12.26 7.03
C LEU A 146 5.80 -12.31 6.38
N MET A 147 4.98 -11.27 6.60
CA MET A 147 3.66 -11.14 5.98
C MET A 147 3.75 -11.07 4.45
N MET A 148 4.72 -10.31 3.93
CA MET A 148 4.91 -10.19 2.49
C MET A 148 5.40 -11.50 1.87
N LEU A 149 6.35 -12.20 2.51
CA LEU A 149 6.83 -13.51 2.05
C LEU A 149 5.73 -14.56 2.06
N SER A 150 4.95 -14.66 3.14
CA SER A 150 3.85 -15.63 3.23
C SER A 150 2.84 -15.41 2.11
N HIS A 151 2.51 -14.16 1.82
CA HIS A 151 1.60 -13.83 0.73
C HIS A 151 2.22 -14.10 -0.65
N MET A 152 3.53 -13.86 -0.85
CA MET A 152 4.21 -14.19 -2.11
C MET A 152 4.26 -15.70 -2.37
N VAL A 153 4.49 -16.50 -1.33
CA VAL A 153 4.46 -17.97 -1.43
C VAL A 153 3.05 -18.46 -1.76
N ALA A 154 2.04 -17.93 -1.06
CA ALA A 154 0.63 -18.29 -1.30
C ALA A 154 0.18 -17.96 -2.73
N THR A 155 0.57 -16.80 -3.27
CA THR A 155 0.19 -16.41 -4.63
C THR A 155 1.02 -17.11 -5.70
N SER A 156 2.30 -17.38 -5.45
CA SER A 156 3.16 -18.15 -6.36
C SER A 156 2.71 -19.61 -6.49
N GLY A 157 2.17 -20.21 -5.41
CA GLY A 157 1.61 -21.56 -5.43
C GLY A 157 0.38 -21.71 -6.33
N ASN A 158 -0.36 -20.63 -6.58
CA ASN A 158 -1.49 -20.60 -7.52
C ASN A 158 -1.06 -20.43 -8.99
N GLY A 159 0.23 -20.27 -9.26
CA GLY A 159 0.77 -19.98 -10.59
C GLY A 159 1.06 -21.20 -11.49
N LYS A 160 1.15 -22.43 -10.95
CA LYS A 160 1.32 -23.71 -11.71
C LYS A 160 1.31 -24.95 -10.79
N GLY A 161 0.11 -25.37 -10.35
CA GLY A 161 -0.27 -26.78 -10.18
C GLY A 161 -1.21 -27.17 -11.34
N PRO A 162 -1.43 -28.46 -11.67
CA PRO A 162 -1.46 -29.04 -13.03
C PRO A 162 -2.62 -28.64 -13.98
N ARG A 163 -2.93 -27.35 -14.17
CA ARG A 163 -3.86 -26.89 -15.23
C ARG A 163 -3.26 -26.88 -16.63
N VAL A 164 -1.93 -26.89 -16.74
CA VAL A 164 -1.23 -27.09 -18.04
C VAL A 164 -1.36 -28.54 -18.52
N ALA A 165 -1.59 -29.51 -17.63
CA ALA A 165 -1.90 -30.88 -18.01
C ALA A 165 -3.34 -31.08 -18.52
N GLU A 166 -4.23 -30.10 -18.34
CA GLU A 166 -5.65 -30.20 -18.68
C GLU A 166 -6.01 -29.43 -19.97
N GLN A 167 -5.30 -28.34 -20.26
CA GLN A 167 -5.41 -27.65 -21.56
C GLN A 167 -4.74 -28.42 -22.71
N ASP A 168 -3.76 -29.28 -22.43
CA ASP A 168 -3.16 -30.13 -23.45
C ASP A 168 -4.05 -31.37 -23.79
N ARG A 169 -4.95 -31.75 -22.87
CA ARG A 169 -5.98 -32.79 -23.11
C ARG A 169 -7.13 -32.29 -23.99
N THR A 170 -7.49 -31.01 -23.89
CA THR A 170 -8.55 -30.42 -24.72
C THR A 170 -8.07 -30.01 -26.12
N ARG A 171 -6.78 -29.66 -26.29
CA ARG A 171 -6.19 -29.46 -27.63
C ARG A 171 -5.99 -30.74 -28.42
N ARG A 172 -5.65 -31.87 -27.77
CA ARG A 172 -5.55 -33.17 -28.47
C ARG A 172 -6.89 -33.79 -28.87
N ARG A 173 -8.02 -33.35 -28.29
CA ARG A 173 -9.36 -33.84 -28.65
C ARG A 173 -10.06 -33.06 -29.77
N LYS A 174 -9.52 -31.93 -30.25
CA LYS A 174 -10.04 -31.21 -31.43
C LYS A 174 -9.30 -31.50 -32.74
N GLY A 175 -8.31 -32.40 -32.74
CA GLY A 175 -7.52 -32.76 -33.92
C GLY A 175 -8.00 -34.00 -34.70
N ARG A 176 -9.16 -34.59 -34.37
CA ARG A 176 -9.62 -35.84 -35.00
C ARG A 176 -11.13 -35.85 -35.22
N GLY A 177 -11.55 -35.23 -36.32
CA GLY A 177 -12.85 -35.55 -36.92
C GLY A 177 -13.89 -34.43 -36.97
N GLU A 178 -13.57 -33.27 -37.55
CA GLU A 178 -14.59 -32.45 -38.23
C GLU A 178 -14.08 -32.08 -39.62
N ARG A 179 -14.23 -33.03 -40.54
CA ARG A 179 -14.28 -32.77 -41.98
C ARG A 179 -15.69 -32.23 -42.25
N THR A 180 -15.92 -30.95 -41.99
CA THR A 180 -17.10 -30.25 -42.52
C THR A 180 -16.68 -29.51 -43.79
N THR A 181 -17.36 -29.88 -44.86
CA THR A 181 -17.16 -29.48 -46.25
C THR A 181 -17.25 -27.96 -46.47
N PRO A 182 -16.46 -27.40 -47.39
CA PRO A 182 -16.56 -25.99 -47.76
C PRO A 182 -17.82 -25.76 -48.62
N GLY A 183 -18.81 -25.06 -48.05
CA GLY A 183 -20.00 -24.58 -48.76
C GLY A 183 -19.89 -23.10 -49.13
N ILE A 184 -19.53 -22.86 -50.39
CA ILE A 184 -19.97 -21.81 -51.35
C ILE A 184 -20.45 -20.44 -50.81
N PRO A 185 -19.93 -19.31 -51.35
CA PRO A 185 -20.29 -17.96 -50.94
C PRO A 185 -21.68 -17.53 -51.46
N ARG A 186 -22.41 -16.74 -50.67
CA ARG A 186 -23.56 -15.95 -51.15
C ARG A 186 -23.37 -14.46 -50.83
N ALA A 187 -23.64 -13.67 -51.85
CA ALA A 187 -23.49 -12.22 -51.92
C ALA A 187 -24.66 -11.44 -51.28
N THR A 188 -24.42 -10.12 -51.09
CA THR A 188 -25.37 -8.99 -50.95
C THR A 188 -26.26 -8.95 -49.70
N SER A 189 -26.58 -7.83 -49.04
CA SER A 189 -26.38 -6.38 -49.21
C SER A 189 -26.83 -5.69 -47.90
N ALA A 190 -26.24 -4.55 -47.55
CA ALA A 190 -26.64 -3.73 -46.40
C ALA A 190 -27.90 -2.87 -46.69
N PRO A 191 -28.61 -2.46 -45.62
CA PRO A 191 -28.94 -1.08 -45.37
C PRO A 191 -28.04 -0.47 -44.30
#